data_AF-A0A453M949-F1
#
_entry.id   AF-A0A453M949-F1
#
_cell.length_a   1.000
_cell.length_b   1.000
_cell.length_c   1.000
_cell.angle_alpha   90.00
_cell.angle_beta   90.00
_cell.angle_gamma   90.00
#
_symmetry.space_group_name_H-M   'P 1'
#
loop_
_entity.id
_entity.type
_entity.pdbx_description
1 polymer ?
#
loop_
_entity_poly.entity_id
_entity_poly.type
_entity_poly.pdbx_seq_one_letter_code
_entity_poly.pdbx_strand_id
1 'polypeptide(L)'
;AVSCGAPKASEINELAVIKKLHLRTIDELGLDSSIVSGFLDELEQLLKGVAMMKELTLRTRDYLVSFGECMSTRIFSAYLNKLGKKARQYDAFDLGFITTDDFTNADILEATYPAVAKRLHGDWIDDPAIPIVTGFLGKGWKSCAVTTLGRGGSDLTATTIGKALGLREIQVWKDVDGVLTCDPNIYANAVPVPYLTFDEAAELAYFGAQVLHPQSMRPAREGGIPVRVKNSYNRHAPGTVITKTRDMRKSILT
;
A
#
# COMPACT_ATOMS: atom_id res chain seq x y z
N ALA A 1 -20.50 13.48 2.49
CA ALA A 1 -21.55 12.69 1.80
C ALA A 1 -22.77 12.42 2.68
N VAL A 2 -22.64 11.65 3.77
CA VAL A 2 -23.80 11.31 4.65
C VAL A 2 -24.56 12.55 5.14
N SER A 3 -23.86 13.62 5.50
CA SER A 3 -24.44 14.88 5.99
C SER A 3 -24.93 15.84 4.90
N CYS A 4 -24.58 15.66 3.63
CA CYS A 4 -24.98 16.56 2.54
C CYS A 4 -26.14 15.96 1.73
N GLY A 5 -27.05 16.78 1.21
CA GLY A 5 -28.08 16.31 0.28
C GLY A 5 -27.47 15.74 -1.00
N ALA A 6 -28.12 14.76 -1.63
CA ALA A 6 -27.69 14.15 -2.91
C ALA A 6 -27.24 15.15 -4.01
N PRO A 7 -27.96 16.27 -4.27
CA PRO A 7 -27.52 17.23 -5.29
C PRO A 7 -26.22 17.96 -4.93
N LYS A 8 -25.84 17.99 -3.64
CA LYS A 8 -24.61 18.64 -3.16
C LYS A 8 -23.43 17.66 -3.06
N ALA A 9 -23.60 16.39 -3.41
CA ALA A 9 -22.52 15.41 -3.33
C ALA A 9 -21.38 15.71 -4.33
N SER A 10 -21.71 16.29 -5.50
CA SER A 10 -20.74 16.77 -6.48
C SER A 10 -20.01 18.05 -6.03
N GLU A 11 -20.54 18.75 -5.02
CA GLU A 11 -19.96 19.97 -4.44
C GLU A 11 -19.08 19.69 -3.22
N ILE A 12 -18.86 18.41 -2.88
CA ILE A 12 -17.96 18.03 -1.79
C ILE A 12 -16.54 18.50 -2.13
N ASN A 13 -15.97 19.35 -1.27
CA ASN A 13 -14.66 19.93 -1.49
C ASN A 13 -13.56 18.86 -1.63
N GLU A 14 -13.61 17.80 -0.82
CA GLU A 14 -12.66 16.69 -0.89
C GLU A 14 -12.71 15.98 -2.26
N LEU A 15 -13.89 15.83 -2.88
CA LEU A 15 -14.01 15.28 -4.23
C LEU A 15 -13.33 16.19 -5.25
N ALA A 16 -13.52 17.51 -5.15
CA ALA A 16 -12.86 18.47 -6.02
C ALA A 16 -11.33 18.45 -5.86
N VAL A 17 -10.83 18.31 -4.62
CA VAL A 17 -9.39 18.15 -4.33
C VAL A 17 -8.85 16.88 -4.95
N ILE A 18 -9.54 15.74 -4.82
CA ILE A 18 -9.13 14.46 -5.41
C ILE A 18 -9.10 14.55 -6.93
N LYS A 19 -10.15 15.08 -7.57
CA LYS A 19 -10.21 15.28 -9.03
C LYS A 19 -9.06 16.16 -9.50
N LYS A 20 -8.87 17.32 -8.86
CA LYS A 20 -7.79 18.26 -9.21
C LYS A 20 -6.41 17.62 -9.08
N LEU A 21 -6.17 16.88 -8.00
CA LEU A 21 -4.89 16.20 -7.78
C LEU A 21 -4.60 15.21 -8.92
N HIS A 22 -5.51 14.29 -9.21
CA HIS A 22 -5.28 13.24 -10.21
C HIS A 22 -5.19 13.80 -11.63
N LEU A 23 -6.07 14.74 -12.00
CA LEU A 23 -6.03 15.37 -13.32
C LEU A 23 -4.76 16.20 -13.52
N ARG A 24 -4.30 16.93 -12.49
CA ARG A 24 -3.02 17.64 -12.55
C ARG A 24 -1.85 16.67 -12.69
N THR A 25 -1.82 15.58 -11.92
CA THR A 25 -0.75 14.58 -12.03
C THR A 25 -0.72 13.93 -13.42
N ILE A 26 -1.88 13.62 -14.00
CA ILE A 26 -1.98 13.10 -15.38
C ILE A 26 -1.36 14.10 -16.37
N ASP A 27 -1.72 15.39 -16.27
CA ASP A 27 -1.22 16.45 -17.14
C ASP A 27 0.30 16.65 -17.00
N GLU A 28 0.80 16.74 -15.76
CA GLU A 28 2.24 16.88 -15.45
C GLU A 28 3.07 15.70 -15.97
N LEU A 29 2.51 14.49 -15.97
CA LEU A 29 3.14 13.28 -16.53
C LEU A 29 2.89 13.12 -18.04
N GLY A 30 2.05 13.97 -18.65
CA GLY A 30 1.61 13.93 -20.03
C GLY A 30 0.93 12.60 -20.40
N LEU A 31 0.04 12.12 -19.54
CA LEU A 31 -0.74 10.90 -19.72
C LEU A 31 -2.15 11.21 -20.22
N ASP A 32 -2.87 10.18 -20.67
CA ASP A 32 -4.26 10.31 -21.08
C ASP A 32 -5.20 10.33 -19.84
N SER A 33 -6.13 11.29 -19.78
CA SER A 33 -7.06 11.43 -18.66
C SER A 33 -8.07 10.27 -18.56
N SER A 34 -8.28 9.51 -19.64
CA SER A 34 -9.09 8.28 -19.64
C SER A 34 -8.61 7.23 -18.63
N ILE A 35 -7.34 7.29 -18.19
CA ILE A 35 -6.77 6.40 -17.17
C ILE A 35 -7.53 6.53 -15.83
N VAL A 36 -8.03 7.72 -15.51
CA VAL A 36 -8.67 8.02 -14.21
C VAL A 36 -10.11 8.52 -14.33
N SER A 37 -10.55 8.97 -15.50
CA SER A 37 -11.90 9.58 -15.66
C SER A 37 -13.01 8.65 -15.18
N GLY A 38 -13.00 7.39 -15.61
CA GLY A 38 -14.00 6.39 -15.19
C GLY A 38 -14.04 6.19 -13.67
N PHE A 39 -12.87 6.16 -13.02
CA PHE A 39 -12.77 6.04 -11.55
C PHE A 39 -13.27 7.29 -10.83
N LEU A 40 -12.99 8.49 -11.36
CA LEU A 40 -13.47 9.74 -10.78
C LEU A 40 -14.99 9.87 -10.91
N ASP A 41 -15.55 9.41 -12.02
CA ASP A 41 -17.00 9.37 -12.24
C ASP A 41 -17.67 8.37 -11.30
N GLU A 42 -17.11 7.15 -11.18
CA GLU A 42 -17.61 6.12 -10.29
C GLU A 42 -17.51 6.53 -8.81
N LEU A 43 -16.42 7.19 -8.40
CA LEU A 43 -16.28 7.78 -7.06
C LEU A 43 -17.36 8.84 -6.80
N GLU A 44 -17.64 9.70 -7.77
CA GLU A 44 -18.72 10.69 -7.64
C GLU A 44 -20.09 10.02 -7.51
N GLN A 45 -20.37 9.00 -8.32
CA GLN A 45 -21.63 8.24 -8.23
C GLN A 45 -21.78 7.54 -6.88
N LEU A 46 -20.71 6.95 -6.35
CA LEU A 46 -20.70 6.34 -5.03
C LEU A 46 -21.05 7.38 -3.95
N LEU A 47 -20.44 8.56 -4.00
CA LEU A 47 -20.70 9.65 -3.04
C LEU A 47 -22.14 10.15 -3.14
N LYS A 48 -22.71 10.24 -4.35
CA LYS A 48 -24.13 10.55 -4.56
C LYS A 48 -25.04 9.49 -3.92
N GLY A 49 -24.75 8.21 -4.14
CA GLY A 49 -25.49 7.11 -3.52
C GLY A 49 -25.47 7.18 -1.98
N VAL A 50 -24.30 7.39 -1.38
CA VAL A 50 -24.16 7.60 0.08
C VAL A 50 -24.95 8.81 0.56
N ALA A 51 -24.94 9.92 -0.18
CA ALA A 51 -25.69 11.13 0.16
C ALA A 51 -27.22 10.97 0.04
N MET A 52 -27.69 10.13 -0.89
CA MET A 52 -29.11 9.78 -1.04
C MET A 52 -29.59 8.87 0.08
N MET A 53 -28.84 7.82 0.38
CA MET A 53 -29.19 6.81 1.38
C MET A 53 -28.99 7.31 2.81
N LYS A 54 -28.17 8.34 3.02
CA LYS A 54 -27.77 8.84 4.34
C LYS A 54 -27.09 7.77 5.19
N GLU A 55 -26.40 6.84 4.54
CA GLU A 55 -25.75 5.70 5.18
C GLU A 55 -24.38 5.45 4.55
N LEU A 56 -23.39 5.13 5.40
CA LEU A 56 -22.07 4.70 4.99
C LEU A 56 -21.68 3.45 5.78
N THR A 57 -21.93 2.28 5.20
CA THR A 57 -21.55 1.00 5.81
C THR A 57 -20.02 0.82 5.77
N LEU A 58 -19.48 -0.08 6.60
CA LEU A 58 -18.05 -0.41 6.57
C LEU A 58 -17.62 -0.98 5.21
N ARG A 59 -18.48 -1.79 4.57
CA ARG A 59 -18.28 -2.29 3.20
C ARG A 59 -18.16 -1.14 2.19
N THR A 60 -19.08 -0.18 2.26
CA THR A 60 -19.05 1.00 1.38
C THR A 60 -17.82 1.85 1.64
N ARG A 61 -17.37 1.94 2.90
CA ARG A 61 -16.15 2.66 3.27
C ARG A 61 -14.90 2.03 2.64
N ASP A 62 -14.75 0.70 2.71
CA ASP A 62 -13.62 -0.01 2.10
C ASP A 62 -13.56 0.20 0.59
N TYR A 63 -14.72 0.07 -0.08
CA TYR A 63 -14.81 0.36 -1.50
C TYR A 63 -14.49 1.83 -1.82
N LEU A 64 -14.99 2.78 -1.02
CA LEU A 64 -14.71 4.22 -1.19
C LEU A 64 -13.22 4.55 -1.09
N VAL A 65 -12.50 3.99 -0.13
CA VAL A 65 -11.05 4.27 0.02
C VAL A 65 -10.19 3.53 -1.01
N SER A 66 -10.71 2.46 -1.63
CA SER A 66 -9.98 1.69 -2.64
C SER A 66 -9.59 2.51 -3.89
N PHE A 67 -10.40 3.51 -4.24
CA PHE A 67 -10.18 4.38 -5.39
C PHE A 67 -8.80 5.03 -5.40
N GLY A 68 -8.24 5.36 -4.23
CA GLY A 68 -6.92 5.99 -4.13
C GLY A 68 -5.80 5.12 -4.72
N GLU A 69 -5.69 3.88 -4.25
CA GLU A 69 -4.68 2.91 -4.72
C GLU A 69 -4.96 2.47 -6.18
N CYS A 70 -6.25 2.30 -6.54
CA CYS A 70 -6.64 1.94 -7.89
C CYS A 70 -6.19 2.99 -8.92
N MET A 71 -6.40 4.27 -8.64
CA MET A 71 -5.96 5.36 -9.53
C MET A 71 -4.44 5.54 -9.50
N SER A 72 -3.81 5.52 -8.32
CA SER A 72 -2.37 5.78 -8.18
C SER A 72 -1.52 4.74 -8.93
N THR A 73 -1.86 3.46 -8.81
CA THR A 73 -1.12 2.37 -9.49
C THR A 73 -1.30 2.40 -11.00
N ARG A 74 -2.49 2.79 -11.49
CA ARG A 74 -2.76 2.95 -12.92
C ARG A 74 -1.98 4.11 -13.53
N ILE A 75 -1.97 5.26 -12.86
CA ILE A 75 -1.14 6.41 -13.25
C ILE A 75 0.33 5.99 -13.33
N PHE A 76 0.84 5.35 -12.28
CA PHE A 76 2.26 4.98 -12.19
C PHE A 76 2.65 3.94 -13.24
N SER A 77 1.83 2.91 -13.45
CA SER A 77 2.04 1.90 -14.49
C SER A 77 2.03 2.51 -15.90
N ALA A 78 1.06 3.39 -16.19
CA ALA A 78 1.00 4.09 -17.47
C ALA A 78 2.25 4.97 -17.71
N TYR A 79 2.71 5.67 -16.67
CA TYR A 79 3.93 6.46 -16.73
C TYR A 79 5.18 5.62 -17.01
N LEU A 80 5.34 4.47 -16.33
CA LEU A 80 6.45 3.55 -16.61
C LEU A 80 6.43 3.07 -18.07
N ASN A 81 5.26 2.71 -18.59
CA ASN A 81 5.12 2.29 -19.99
C ASN A 81 5.48 3.43 -20.96
N LYS A 82 5.08 4.67 -20.67
CA LYS A 82 5.47 5.86 -21.43
C LYS A 82 7.00 6.06 -21.45
N LEU A 83 7.69 5.73 -20.35
CA LEU A 83 9.15 5.75 -20.26
C LEU A 83 9.83 4.53 -20.92
N GLY A 84 9.09 3.67 -21.62
CA GLY A 84 9.61 2.45 -22.23
C GLY A 84 9.94 1.33 -21.23
N LYS A 85 9.46 1.45 -19.98
CA LYS A 85 9.58 0.40 -18.96
C LYS A 85 8.26 -0.35 -18.90
N LYS A 86 8.24 -1.54 -19.52
CA LYS A 86 7.05 -2.37 -19.58
C LYS A 86 6.54 -2.69 -18.16
N ALA A 87 5.34 -2.23 -17.86
CA ALA A 87 4.69 -2.37 -16.56
C ALA A 87 3.25 -2.84 -16.72
N ARG A 88 2.76 -3.63 -15.77
CA ARG A 88 1.38 -4.11 -15.73
C ARG A 88 0.77 -3.79 -14.38
N GLN A 89 -0.37 -3.12 -14.40
CA GLN A 89 -1.11 -2.79 -13.18
C GLN A 89 -1.95 -3.99 -12.72
N TYR A 90 -2.05 -4.18 -11.41
CA TYR A 90 -2.89 -5.21 -10.80
C TYR A 90 -3.65 -4.64 -9.60
N ASP A 91 -4.96 -4.88 -9.57
CA ASP A 91 -5.73 -4.71 -8.36
C ASP A 91 -5.54 -5.94 -7.48
N ALA A 92 -5.13 -5.74 -6.22
CA ALA A 92 -4.84 -6.82 -5.29
C ALA A 92 -6.04 -7.76 -5.12
N PHE A 93 -7.25 -7.19 -5.06
CA PHE A 93 -8.51 -7.94 -4.94
C PHE A 93 -8.80 -8.87 -6.13
N ASP A 94 -8.24 -8.62 -7.31
CA ASP A 94 -8.35 -9.52 -8.47
C ASP A 94 -7.05 -10.31 -8.75
N LEU A 95 -5.94 -9.93 -8.13
CA LEU A 95 -4.66 -10.62 -8.23
C LEU A 95 -4.62 -11.92 -7.41
N GLY A 96 -5.46 -12.02 -6.38
CA GLY A 96 -5.51 -13.17 -5.47
C GLY A 96 -5.28 -12.83 -4.00
N PHE A 97 -5.39 -11.56 -3.60
CA PHE A 97 -5.48 -11.22 -2.18
C PHE A 97 -6.85 -11.59 -1.63
N ILE A 98 -6.89 -12.69 -0.89
CA ILE A 98 -8.11 -13.25 -0.31
C ILE A 98 -8.11 -12.94 1.19
N THR A 99 -9.18 -12.32 1.67
CA THR A 99 -9.28 -11.86 3.06
C THR A 99 -10.52 -12.38 3.77
N THR A 100 -10.60 -12.17 5.08
CA THR A 100 -11.87 -12.19 5.81
C THR A 100 -12.80 -11.06 5.33
N ASP A 101 -14.07 -11.10 5.74
CA ASP A 101 -15.08 -10.09 5.40
C ASP A 101 -15.20 -9.00 6.49
N ASP A 102 -14.21 -8.90 7.38
CA ASP A 102 -14.14 -7.89 8.44
C ASP A 102 -13.64 -6.55 7.83
N PHE A 103 -14.54 -5.84 7.16
CA PHE A 103 -14.24 -4.56 6.50
C PHE A 103 -13.53 -3.58 7.45
N THR A 104 -12.66 -2.73 6.90
CA THR A 104 -11.74 -1.79 7.57
C THR A 104 -10.52 -2.41 8.25
N ASN A 105 -10.50 -3.72 8.48
CA ASN A 105 -9.39 -4.42 9.12
C ASN A 105 -9.38 -5.93 8.77
N ALA A 106 -9.50 -6.24 7.49
CA ALA A 106 -9.63 -7.62 7.04
C ALA A 106 -8.29 -8.38 7.16
N ASP A 107 -8.35 -9.63 7.61
CA ASP A 107 -7.17 -10.48 7.73
C ASP A 107 -6.90 -11.22 6.41
N ILE A 108 -5.63 -11.32 6.02
CA ILE A 108 -5.20 -12.10 4.86
C ILE A 108 -5.32 -13.59 5.17
N LEU A 109 -6.00 -14.32 4.30
CA LEU A 109 -6.16 -15.77 4.39
C LEU A 109 -4.99 -16.49 3.69
N GLU A 110 -4.60 -17.65 4.22
CA GLU A 110 -3.47 -18.46 3.69
C GLU A 110 -3.59 -18.81 2.21
N ALA A 111 -4.82 -18.90 1.67
CA ALA A 111 -5.07 -19.12 0.25
C ALA A 111 -4.47 -18.01 -0.66
N THR A 112 -4.19 -16.83 -0.11
CA THR A 112 -3.56 -15.70 -0.82
C THR A 112 -2.19 -16.04 -1.38
N TYR A 113 -1.33 -16.70 -0.60
CA TYR A 113 0.06 -16.94 -1.00
C TYR A 113 0.18 -17.76 -2.30
N PRO A 114 -0.44 -18.95 -2.45
CA PRO A 114 -0.39 -19.68 -3.70
C PRO A 114 -1.16 -18.97 -4.84
N ALA A 115 -2.24 -18.25 -4.54
CA ALA A 115 -3.03 -17.54 -5.56
C ALA A 115 -2.23 -16.39 -6.21
N VAL A 116 -1.65 -15.51 -5.38
CA VAL A 116 -0.81 -14.40 -5.83
C VAL A 116 0.42 -14.91 -6.56
N ALA A 117 1.09 -15.94 -6.01
CA ALA A 117 2.26 -16.53 -6.65
C ALA A 117 1.94 -17.08 -8.04
N LYS A 118 0.87 -17.88 -8.15
CA LYS A 118 0.42 -18.45 -9.44
C LYS A 118 0.12 -17.35 -10.47
N ARG A 119 -0.61 -16.30 -10.07
CA ARG A 119 -1.00 -15.23 -10.98
C ARG A 119 0.22 -14.43 -11.46
N LEU A 120 1.05 -13.94 -10.54
CA LEU A 120 2.23 -13.14 -10.89
C LEU A 120 3.26 -13.95 -11.68
N HIS A 121 3.53 -15.20 -11.31
CA HIS A 121 4.46 -16.04 -12.05
C HIS A 121 3.95 -16.37 -13.45
N GLY A 122 2.68 -16.76 -13.59
CA GLY A 122 2.09 -17.08 -14.89
C GLY A 122 2.17 -15.89 -15.85
N ASP A 123 1.74 -14.73 -15.37
CA ASP A 123 1.75 -13.48 -16.13
C ASP A 123 3.16 -13.01 -16.50
N TRP A 124 4.15 -13.25 -15.63
CA TRP A 124 5.55 -12.94 -15.88
C TRP A 124 6.20 -13.87 -16.91
N ILE A 125 5.86 -15.16 -16.92
CA ILE A 125 6.38 -16.14 -17.88
C ILE A 125 5.81 -15.87 -19.28
N ASP A 126 4.51 -15.56 -19.36
CA ASP A 126 3.83 -15.32 -20.63
C ASP A 126 4.29 -14.00 -21.27
N ASP A 127 4.28 -12.91 -20.49
CA ASP A 127 4.65 -11.59 -20.99
C ASP A 127 5.28 -10.74 -19.87
N PRO A 128 6.62 -10.79 -19.71
CA PRO A 128 7.33 -10.12 -18.63
C PRO A 128 7.06 -8.61 -18.57
N ALA A 129 6.52 -8.16 -17.45
CA ALA A 129 6.23 -6.75 -17.18
C ALA A 129 6.37 -6.48 -15.68
N ILE A 130 6.86 -5.28 -15.32
CA ILE A 130 6.99 -4.86 -13.92
C ILE A 130 5.58 -4.82 -13.28
N PRO A 131 5.29 -5.64 -12.25
CA PRO A 131 3.99 -5.63 -11.60
C PRO A 131 3.83 -4.39 -10.72
N ILE A 132 2.77 -3.61 -10.96
CA ILE A 132 2.37 -2.46 -10.14
C ILE A 132 1.06 -2.82 -9.45
N VAL A 133 1.15 -3.24 -8.18
CA VAL A 133 0.03 -3.80 -7.42
C VAL A 133 -0.53 -2.76 -6.45
N THR A 134 -1.86 -2.64 -6.33
CA THR A 134 -2.48 -1.81 -5.30
C THR A 134 -2.07 -2.27 -3.90
N GLY A 135 -1.63 -1.35 -3.04
CA GLY A 135 -1.43 -1.64 -1.62
C GLY A 135 -2.78 -1.74 -0.89
N PHE A 136 -2.77 -2.18 0.38
CA PHE A 136 -3.87 -2.04 1.36
C PHE A 136 -5.19 -2.76 1.03
N LEU A 137 -5.38 -3.32 -0.16
CA LEU A 137 -6.63 -3.89 -0.62
C LEU A 137 -6.62 -5.42 -0.69
N GLY A 138 -7.81 -6.01 -0.61
CA GLY A 138 -8.06 -7.44 -0.80
C GLY A 138 -9.51 -7.73 -1.18
N LYS A 139 -9.85 -9.02 -1.27
CA LYS A 139 -11.19 -9.52 -1.61
C LYS A 139 -11.72 -10.42 -0.52
N GLY A 140 -12.86 -10.04 0.07
CA GLY A 140 -13.54 -10.82 1.10
C GLY A 140 -13.95 -12.19 0.57
N TRP A 141 -13.62 -13.25 1.32
CA TRP A 141 -13.84 -14.64 0.89
C TRP A 141 -15.31 -14.97 0.64
N LYS A 142 -16.23 -14.48 1.48
CA LYS A 142 -17.66 -14.80 1.35
C LYS A 142 -18.39 -13.77 0.51
N SER A 143 -18.14 -12.48 0.73
CA SER A 143 -18.87 -11.39 0.06
C SER A 143 -18.37 -11.12 -1.35
N CYS A 144 -17.14 -11.55 -1.68
CA CYS A 144 -16.41 -11.16 -2.89
C CYS A 144 -16.25 -9.63 -3.05
N ALA A 145 -16.48 -8.86 -1.98
CA ALA A 145 -16.36 -7.40 -2.00
C ALA A 145 -14.90 -6.97 -1.78
N VAL A 146 -14.58 -5.76 -2.22
CA VAL A 146 -13.30 -5.12 -1.89
C VAL A 146 -13.23 -4.90 -0.37
N THR A 147 -12.12 -5.31 0.22
CA THR A 147 -11.80 -5.14 1.63
C THR A 147 -10.51 -4.33 1.77
N THR A 148 -10.32 -3.76 2.95
CA THR A 148 -9.06 -3.10 3.32
C THR A 148 -8.36 -3.82 4.46
N LEU A 149 -7.03 -3.81 4.42
CA LEU A 149 -6.15 -4.58 5.31
C LEU A 149 -5.85 -3.89 6.65
N GLY A 150 -6.51 -2.76 6.94
CA GLY A 150 -6.26 -1.99 8.15
C GLY A 150 -4.88 -1.29 8.20
N ARG A 151 -4.36 -1.07 9.40
CA ARG A 151 -3.14 -0.28 9.62
C ARG A 151 -1.91 -0.95 9.03
N GLY A 152 -1.11 -0.17 8.30
CA GLY A 152 0.09 -0.69 7.62
C GLY A 152 -0.24 -1.58 6.43
N GLY A 153 -1.45 -1.48 5.87
CA GLY A 153 -1.90 -2.42 4.85
C GLY A 153 -1.09 -2.42 3.56
N SER A 154 -0.55 -1.29 3.10
CA SER A 154 0.34 -1.28 1.91
C SER A 154 1.66 -1.99 2.20
N ASP A 155 2.21 -1.83 3.40
CA ASP A 155 3.38 -2.61 3.83
C ASP A 155 3.03 -4.11 3.94
N LEU A 156 1.83 -4.44 4.43
CA LEU A 156 1.35 -5.82 4.54
C LEU A 156 1.17 -6.46 3.15
N THR A 157 0.70 -5.70 2.16
CA THR A 157 0.66 -6.14 0.75
C THR A 157 2.06 -6.50 0.27
N ALA A 158 3.04 -5.62 0.51
CA ALA A 158 4.42 -5.83 0.07
C ALA A 158 5.06 -7.07 0.71
N THR A 159 4.91 -7.26 2.03
CA THR A 159 5.45 -8.43 2.71
C THR A 159 4.73 -9.73 2.34
N THR A 160 3.42 -9.67 2.09
CA THR A 160 2.63 -10.80 1.58
C THR A 160 3.13 -11.25 0.22
N ILE A 161 3.34 -10.32 -0.73
CA ILE A 161 3.92 -10.65 -2.05
C ILE A 161 5.33 -11.23 -1.88
N GLY A 162 6.15 -10.63 -1.01
CA GLY A 162 7.49 -11.13 -0.71
C GLY A 162 7.48 -12.58 -0.25
N LYS A 163 6.62 -12.92 0.72
CA LYS A 163 6.43 -14.30 1.22
C LYS A 163 5.88 -15.22 0.13
N ALA A 164 4.86 -14.78 -0.62
CA ALA A 164 4.22 -15.57 -1.67
C ALA A 164 5.21 -16.01 -2.76
N LEU A 165 6.11 -15.11 -3.16
CA LEU A 165 7.09 -15.36 -4.23
C LEU A 165 8.46 -15.84 -3.72
N GLY A 166 8.66 -15.96 -2.40
CA GLY A 166 9.95 -16.34 -1.82
C GLY A 166 11.09 -15.38 -2.17
N LEU A 167 10.83 -14.07 -2.17
CA LEU A 167 11.81 -13.06 -2.57
C LEU A 167 12.96 -12.93 -1.57
N ARG A 168 14.11 -12.44 -2.05
CA ARG A 168 15.34 -12.30 -1.24
C ARG A 168 15.28 -11.16 -0.22
N GLU A 169 14.51 -10.11 -0.50
CA GLU A 169 14.26 -9.00 0.40
C GLU A 169 12.97 -8.28 0.02
N ILE A 170 12.39 -7.58 0.99
CA ILE A 170 11.26 -6.66 0.78
C ILE A 170 11.75 -5.24 1.08
N GLN A 171 11.51 -4.29 0.19
CA GLN A 171 11.91 -2.90 0.41
C GLN A 171 10.70 -2.00 0.64
N VAL A 172 10.78 -1.18 1.68
CA VAL A 172 9.80 -0.14 2.01
C VAL A 172 10.48 1.21 1.84
N TRP A 173 9.91 2.06 1.01
CA TRP A 173 10.48 3.37 0.67
C TRP A 173 9.73 4.47 1.41
N LYS A 174 10.48 5.25 2.20
CA LYS A 174 10.03 6.39 3.01
C LYS A 174 10.80 7.65 2.60
N ASP A 175 10.62 8.73 3.35
CA ASP A 175 11.24 10.04 3.17
C ASP A 175 12.47 10.29 4.08
N VAL A 176 12.85 9.30 4.88
CA VAL A 176 14.02 9.32 5.78
C VAL A 176 14.95 8.15 5.52
N ASP A 177 16.22 8.27 5.94
CA ASP A 177 17.32 7.31 5.70
C ASP A 177 17.21 6.01 6.53
N GLY A 178 16.02 5.42 6.56
CA GLY A 178 15.70 4.21 7.32
C GLY A 178 14.89 4.50 8.58
N VAL A 179 15.04 3.64 9.58
CA VAL A 179 14.56 3.88 10.94
C VAL A 179 15.62 4.71 11.67
N LEU A 180 15.19 5.80 12.30
CA LEU A 180 16.06 6.71 13.03
C LEU A 180 16.01 6.43 14.54
N THR A 181 17.01 6.88 15.28
CA THR A 181 17.08 6.72 16.74
C THR A 181 15.94 7.41 17.50
N CYS A 182 15.39 8.48 16.93
CA CYS A 182 14.23 9.22 17.44
C CYS A 182 13.56 9.98 16.27
N ASP A 183 12.42 10.65 16.54
CA ASP A 183 11.74 11.46 15.53
C ASP A 183 12.61 12.67 15.14
N PRO A 184 13.04 12.80 13.87
CA PRO A 184 13.89 13.88 13.40
C PRO A 184 13.20 15.25 13.48
N ASN A 185 11.86 15.30 13.52
CA ASN A 185 11.10 16.54 13.70
C ASN A 185 11.14 17.03 15.15
N ILE A 186 11.41 16.13 16.11
CA ILE A 186 11.56 16.46 17.53
C ILE A 186 13.03 16.74 17.85
N TYR A 187 13.95 15.95 17.28
CA TYR A 187 15.38 16.06 17.52
C TYR A 187 16.20 15.96 16.24
N ALA A 188 16.78 17.07 15.82
CA ALA A 188 17.46 17.21 14.53
C ALA A 188 18.69 16.31 14.34
N ASN A 189 19.34 15.85 15.42
CA ASN A 189 20.51 14.95 15.34
C ASN A 189 20.13 13.46 15.41
N ALA A 190 18.89 13.10 15.04
CA ALA A 190 18.50 11.71 14.90
C ALA A 190 19.37 11.01 13.84
N VAL A 191 19.93 9.85 14.19
CA VAL A 191 20.82 9.09 13.29
C VAL A 191 20.13 7.82 12.80
N PRO A 192 20.44 7.36 11.57
CA PRO A 192 19.95 6.08 11.07
C PRO A 192 20.43 4.89 11.91
N VAL A 193 19.52 3.97 12.18
CA VAL A 193 19.80 2.69 12.83
C VAL A 193 19.98 1.65 11.72
N PRO A 194 21.21 1.16 11.44
CA PRO A 194 21.46 0.37 10.23
C PRO A 194 20.83 -1.03 10.26
N TYR A 195 20.68 -1.60 11.46
CA TYR A 195 20.15 -2.95 11.65
C TYR A 195 19.20 -2.99 12.84
N LEU A 196 18.06 -3.66 12.66
CA LEU A 196 17.09 -3.96 13.70
C LEU A 196 16.69 -5.43 13.61
N THR A 197 16.23 -5.99 14.72
CA THR A 197 15.46 -7.22 14.69
C THR A 197 13.97 -6.92 14.45
N PHE A 198 13.20 -7.92 14.02
CA PHE A 198 11.74 -7.79 13.92
C PHE A 198 11.09 -7.44 15.27
N ASP A 199 11.62 -7.96 16.37
CA ASP A 199 11.09 -7.69 17.70
C ASP A 199 11.40 -6.24 18.11
N GLU A 200 12.62 -5.74 17.88
CA GLU A 200 12.96 -4.33 18.13
C GLU A 200 12.13 -3.37 17.28
N ALA A 201 11.95 -3.68 15.99
CA ALA A 201 11.13 -2.86 15.10
C ALA A 201 9.66 -2.83 15.55
N ALA A 202 9.13 -3.95 16.06
CA ALA A 202 7.78 -4.02 16.59
C ALA A 202 7.61 -3.19 17.88
N GLU A 203 8.57 -3.26 18.80
CA GLU A 203 8.59 -2.44 20.02
C GLU A 203 8.65 -0.94 19.69
N LEU A 204 9.55 -0.55 18.78
CA LEU A 204 9.65 0.85 18.33
C LEU A 204 8.32 1.34 17.73
N ALA A 205 7.69 0.53 16.88
CA ALA A 205 6.39 0.86 16.29
C ALA A 205 5.27 0.96 17.35
N TYR A 206 5.31 0.11 18.38
CA TYR A 206 4.37 0.14 19.50
C TYR A 206 4.44 1.46 20.28
N PHE A 207 5.64 1.99 20.51
CA PHE A 207 5.86 3.28 21.18
C PHE A 207 5.73 4.49 20.25
N GLY A 208 5.19 4.31 19.05
CA GLY A 208 4.81 5.41 18.17
C GLY A 208 5.90 5.88 17.21
N ALA A 209 7.05 5.20 17.15
CA ALA A 209 8.00 5.45 16.07
C ALA A 209 7.31 5.13 14.73
N GLN A 210 7.44 6.01 13.75
CA GLN A 210 6.86 5.83 12.40
C GLN A 210 7.66 4.79 11.59
N VAL A 211 7.77 3.58 12.11
CA VAL A 211 8.43 2.41 11.50
C VAL A 211 7.37 1.62 10.71
N LEU A 212 7.56 0.31 10.56
CA LEU A 212 6.62 -0.63 9.99
C LEU A 212 5.67 -1.14 11.09
N HIS A 213 4.39 -1.22 10.78
CA HIS A 213 3.41 -1.76 11.71
C HIS A 213 3.72 -3.24 12.02
N PRO A 214 3.62 -3.73 13.27
CA PRO A 214 3.95 -5.12 13.60
C PRO A 214 3.20 -6.15 12.75
N GLN A 215 1.93 -5.87 12.44
CA GLN A 215 1.12 -6.74 11.57
C GLN A 215 1.68 -6.86 10.16
N SER A 216 2.21 -5.77 9.59
CA SER A 216 2.76 -5.79 8.23
C SER A 216 4.06 -6.57 8.13
N MET A 217 4.82 -6.70 9.22
CA MET A 217 6.07 -7.48 9.23
C MET A 217 5.84 -8.99 9.37
N ARG A 218 4.64 -9.44 9.76
CA ARG A 218 4.36 -10.85 10.06
C ARG A 218 4.70 -11.80 8.88
N PRO A 219 4.28 -11.54 7.62
CA PRO A 219 4.63 -12.43 6.51
C PRO A 219 6.14 -12.49 6.27
N ALA A 220 6.85 -11.38 6.41
CA ALA A 220 8.30 -11.32 6.26
C ALA A 220 9.02 -12.11 7.36
N ARG A 221 8.57 -11.98 8.61
CA ARG A 221 9.09 -12.74 9.77
C ARG A 221 8.90 -14.25 9.58
N GLU A 222 7.71 -14.68 9.17
CA GLU A 222 7.39 -16.09 8.93
C GLU A 222 8.16 -16.67 7.74
N GLY A 223 8.31 -15.91 6.66
CA GLY A 223 9.09 -16.29 5.48
C GLY A 223 10.60 -16.20 5.67
N GLY A 224 11.07 -15.64 6.79
CA GLY A 224 12.50 -15.37 7.02
C GLY A 224 13.09 -14.36 6.03
N ILE A 225 12.27 -13.45 5.49
CA ILE A 225 12.66 -12.50 4.44
C ILE A 225 13.04 -11.16 5.09
N PRO A 226 14.27 -10.66 4.89
CA PRO A 226 14.67 -9.34 5.38
C PRO A 226 13.79 -8.22 4.83
N VAL A 227 13.44 -7.25 5.69
CA VAL A 227 12.77 -6.02 5.28
C VAL A 227 13.74 -4.85 5.34
N ARG A 228 13.83 -4.05 4.29
CA ARG A 228 14.72 -2.88 4.23
C ARG A 228 13.90 -1.60 4.13
N VAL A 229 14.09 -0.68 5.07
CA VAL A 229 13.53 0.67 5.01
C VAL A 229 14.52 1.59 4.32
N LYS A 230 14.14 2.21 3.20
CA LYS A 230 14.98 3.07 2.36
C LYS A 230 14.38 4.47 2.20
N ASN A 231 15.20 5.44 1.79
CA ASN A 231 14.77 6.80 1.48
C ASN A 231 14.59 7.00 -0.03
N SER A 232 13.41 7.45 -0.46
CA SER A 232 13.11 7.80 -1.85
C SER A 232 13.86 9.06 -2.33
N TYR A 233 14.18 9.99 -1.43
CA TYR A 233 14.97 11.19 -1.71
C TYR A 233 16.49 10.93 -1.66
N ASN A 234 16.93 9.89 -0.95
CA ASN A 234 18.33 9.49 -0.87
C ASN A 234 18.52 8.00 -1.22
N ARG A 235 18.35 7.68 -2.51
CA ARG A 235 18.33 6.29 -3.02
C ARG A 235 19.61 5.48 -2.75
N HIS A 236 20.73 6.16 -2.51
CA HIS A 236 22.04 5.57 -2.28
C HIS A 236 22.30 5.25 -0.80
N ALA A 237 21.49 5.79 0.12
CA ALA A 237 21.57 5.42 1.52
C ALA A 237 21.33 3.91 1.71
N PRO A 238 22.08 3.26 2.62
CA PRO A 238 21.91 1.84 2.92
C PRO A 238 20.54 1.54 3.55
N GLY A 239 19.99 2.52 4.26
CA GLY A 239 18.76 2.41 5.03
C GLY A 239 18.91 1.51 6.26
N THR A 240 17.79 0.99 6.72
CA THR A 240 17.73 0.05 7.86
C THR A 240 17.32 -1.33 7.38
N VAL A 241 18.06 -2.36 7.78
CA VAL A 241 17.71 -3.76 7.53
C VAL A 241 17.11 -4.38 8.78
N ILE A 242 15.93 -4.96 8.64
CA ILE A 242 15.18 -5.64 9.70
C ILE A 242 15.22 -7.15 9.43
N THR A 243 15.79 -7.90 10.38
CA THR A 243 15.99 -9.36 10.28
C THR A 243 15.54 -10.09 11.54
N LYS A 244 15.60 -11.43 11.56
CA LYS A 244 15.29 -12.22 12.76
C LYS A 244 16.30 -11.99 13.89
N THR A 245 17.58 -11.89 13.55
CA THR A 245 18.69 -11.69 14.49
C THR A 245 19.67 -10.67 13.91
N ARG A 246 20.44 -10.02 14.79
CA ARG A 246 21.55 -9.13 14.42
C ARG A 246 22.71 -9.26 15.42
N ASP A 247 23.90 -8.80 15.03
CA ASP A 247 25.03 -8.70 15.94
C ASP A 247 24.81 -7.54 16.93
N MET A 248 24.61 -7.88 18.20
CA MET A 248 24.36 -6.90 19.27
C MET A 248 25.58 -6.04 19.61
N ARG A 249 26.79 -6.42 19.18
CA ARG A 249 27.99 -5.57 19.37
C ARG A 249 27.92 -4.26 18.57
N LYS A 250 27.07 -4.21 17.54
CA LYS A 250 26.84 -3.05 16.67
C LYS A 250 25.57 -2.28 17.03
N SER A 251 25.06 -2.45 18.25
CA SER A 251 23.84 -1.78 18.69
C SER A 251 24.03 -0.28 18.91
N ILE A 252 23.17 0.52 18.29
CA ILE A 252 23.07 1.97 18.51
C ILE A 252 21.92 2.27 19.49
N LEU A 253 20.97 1.35 19.64
CA LEU A 253 19.86 1.42 20.57
C LEU A 253 20.11 0.43 21.73
N THR A 254 19.93 0.89 22.97
CA THR A 254 19.94 0.05 24.18
C THR A 254 18.60 0.12 24.86
#